data_AF-A0A9X2LI77-F1
#
_entry.id   AF-A0A9X2LI77-F1
#
_cell.length_a   1.000
_cell.length_b   1.000
_cell.length_c   1.000
_cell.angle_alpha   90.00
_cell.angle_beta   90.00
_cell.angle_gamma   90.00
#
_symmetry.space_group_name_H-M   'P 1'
#
loop_
_entity.id
_entity.type
_entity.pdbx_description
1 polymer ?
#
loop_
_entity_poly.entity_id
_entity_poly.type
_entity_poly.pdbx_seq_one_letter_code
_entity_poly.pdbx_strand_id
1 'polypeptide(L)'
;MSERTAATENPAGRGARAAARRMAGTHGAQLEARVEAALHAQGAGAGARAGQYLDADPVALGSLIVSVASLAWTVYQDLRTRTPSPSRPVIARRVRIELPADGRTTPEERDRIIDIVVEEVIRDAEDGEQG
;
A
#
# COMPACT_ATOMS: atom_id res chain seq x y z
N MET A 1 25.03 -4.60 -21.17
CA MET A 1 24.90 -4.44 -19.70
C MET A 1 23.60 -3.70 -19.41
N SER A 2 22.49 -4.27 -19.87
CA SER A 2 21.14 -3.70 -19.80
C SER A 2 20.26 -4.76 -19.14
N GLU A 3 19.18 -4.36 -18.45
CA GLU A 3 18.20 -5.19 -17.70
C GLU A 3 18.29 -5.13 -16.16
N ARG A 4 18.29 -3.92 -15.58
CA ARG A 4 18.04 -3.79 -14.13
C ARG A 4 17.23 -2.55 -13.73
N THR A 5 16.31 -2.13 -14.60
CA THR A 5 15.51 -0.92 -14.38
C THR A 5 14.02 -1.08 -14.63
N ALA A 6 13.55 -2.21 -15.17
CA ALA A 6 12.11 -2.46 -15.40
C ALA A 6 11.45 -3.38 -14.35
N ALA A 7 12.22 -4.02 -13.46
CA ALA A 7 11.72 -5.04 -12.53
C ALA A 7 11.62 -4.60 -11.05
N THR A 8 11.86 -3.32 -10.73
CA THR A 8 12.04 -2.87 -9.34
C THR A 8 10.79 -2.29 -8.68
N GLU A 9 9.72 -1.99 -9.45
CA GLU A 9 8.46 -1.53 -8.86
C GLU A 9 7.48 -2.70 -8.73
N ASN A 10 7.33 -3.19 -7.51
CA ASN A 10 6.30 -4.17 -7.15
C ASN A 10 4.90 -3.50 -7.20
N PRO A 11 3.82 -4.22 -7.56
CA PRO A 11 2.45 -3.70 -7.52
C PRO A 11 2.05 -2.93 -6.26
N ALA A 12 2.63 -3.27 -5.10
CA ALA A 12 2.48 -2.48 -3.88
C ALA A 12 2.90 -1.01 -4.04
N GLY A 13 4.05 -0.75 -4.68
CA GLY A 13 4.57 0.60 -4.88
C GLY A 13 3.75 1.42 -5.88
N ARG A 14 3.31 0.80 -6.98
CA ARG A 14 2.44 1.46 -7.97
C ARG A 14 1.05 1.72 -7.42
N GLY A 15 0.46 0.75 -6.72
CA GLY A 15 -0.82 0.90 -6.04
C GLY A 15 -0.81 2.00 -4.97
N ALA A 16 0.26 2.11 -4.18
CA ALA A 16 0.42 3.19 -3.20
C ALA A 16 0.40 4.59 -3.84
N ARG A 17 1.10 4.77 -4.97
CA ARG A 17 1.12 6.04 -5.71
C ARG A 17 -0.23 6.39 -6.32
N ALA A 18 -0.89 5.42 -6.94
CA ALA A 18 -2.22 5.60 -7.51
C ALA A 18 -3.23 6.00 -6.42
N ALA A 19 -3.14 5.36 -5.24
CA ALA A 19 -3.97 5.69 -4.08
C ALA A 19 -3.70 7.11 -3.58
N ALA A 20 -2.43 7.52 -3.50
CA ALA A 20 -2.04 8.88 -3.11
C ALA A 20 -2.62 9.94 -4.04
N ARG A 21 -2.53 9.73 -5.36
CA ARG A 21 -3.11 10.62 -6.39
C ARG A 21 -4.62 10.76 -6.22
N ARG A 22 -5.31 9.63 -5.99
CA ARG A 22 -6.76 9.61 -5.79
C ARG A 22 -7.18 10.35 -4.51
N MET A 23 -6.38 10.28 -3.46
CA MET A 23 -6.65 10.92 -2.17
C MET A 23 -6.09 12.34 -2.04
N ALA A 24 -5.30 12.83 -3.00
CA ALA A 24 -4.70 14.17 -2.95
C ALA A 24 -5.74 15.29 -2.85
N GLY A 25 -6.94 15.09 -3.42
CA GLY A 25 -8.05 16.05 -3.33
C GLY A 25 -8.61 16.24 -1.91
N THR A 26 -8.57 15.19 -1.07
CA THR A 26 -9.09 15.20 0.31
C THR A 26 -8.01 15.39 1.38
N HIS A 27 -6.77 14.98 1.11
CA HIS A 27 -5.67 15.02 2.08
C HIS A 27 -4.54 16.00 1.71
N GLY A 28 -4.69 16.69 0.58
CA GLY A 28 -3.75 17.70 0.09
C GLY A 28 -2.67 17.15 -0.85
N ALA A 29 -2.17 18.02 -1.72
CA ALA A 29 -1.20 17.68 -2.77
C ALA A 29 0.15 17.16 -2.23
N GLN A 30 0.47 17.41 -0.96
CA GLN A 30 1.68 16.87 -0.32
C GLN A 30 1.62 15.35 -0.11
N LEU A 31 0.44 14.72 -0.23
CA LEU A 31 0.28 13.30 0.02
C LEU A 31 1.14 12.43 -0.91
N GLU A 32 1.20 12.78 -2.19
CA GLU A 32 2.03 12.06 -3.16
C GLU A 32 3.51 12.11 -2.78
N ALA A 33 4.03 13.28 -2.41
CA ALA A 33 5.41 13.44 -1.96
C ALA A 33 5.72 12.64 -0.69
N ARG A 34 4.76 12.57 0.25
CA ARG A 34 4.89 11.77 1.48
C ARG A 34 4.92 10.26 1.19
N VAL A 35 4.14 9.79 0.21
CA VAL A 35 4.16 8.39 -0.24
C VAL A 35 5.48 8.05 -0.94
N GLU A 36 6.00 8.92 -1.81
CA GLU A 36 7.32 8.71 -2.41
C GLU A 36 8.43 8.64 -1.34
N ALA A 37 8.41 9.57 -0.38
CA ALA A 37 9.38 9.55 0.72
C ALA A 37 9.31 8.23 1.52
N ALA A 38 8.11 7.72 1.80
CA ALA A 38 7.91 6.46 2.49
C ALA A 38 8.37 5.25 1.65
N LEU A 39 8.08 5.22 0.35
CA LEU A 39 8.55 4.19 -0.57
C LEU A 39 10.09 4.17 -0.66
N HIS A 40 10.70 5.34 -0.78
CA HIS A 40 12.16 5.49 -0.77
C HIS A 40 12.77 5.02 0.56
N ALA A 41 12.15 5.36 1.70
CA ALA A 41 12.61 4.90 3.01
C ALA A 41 12.54 3.37 3.17
N GLN A 42 11.49 2.71 2.63
CA GLN A 42 11.39 1.25 2.62
C GLN A 42 12.38 0.60 1.65
N GLY A 43 12.61 1.19 0.47
CA GLY A 43 13.54 0.68 -0.54
C GLY A 43 15.02 0.86 -0.20
N ALA A 44 15.37 1.85 0.62
CA ALA A 44 16.76 2.20 0.95
C ALA A 44 17.46 1.26 1.95
N GLY A 45 16.79 0.20 2.43
CA GLY A 45 17.46 -0.87 3.19
C GLY A 45 16.83 -1.16 4.54
N ALA A 46 15.56 -1.55 4.58
CA ALA A 46 14.96 -2.04 5.81
C ALA A 46 14.05 -3.25 5.54
N GLY A 47 14.54 -4.45 5.90
CA GLY A 47 13.69 -5.56 6.33
C GLY A 47 12.97 -5.24 7.65
N ALA A 48 12.41 -4.04 7.79
CA ALA A 48 11.73 -3.59 8.99
C ALA A 48 10.28 -4.08 8.95
N ARG A 49 10.01 -5.06 9.80
CA ARG A 49 8.69 -5.46 10.28
C ARG A 49 7.77 -4.24 10.38
N ALA A 50 6.54 -4.40 9.86
CA ALA A 50 5.44 -3.43 9.80
C ALA A 50 4.95 -2.85 11.15
N GLY A 51 5.74 -2.90 12.22
CA GLY A 51 5.38 -2.44 13.56
C GLY A 51 6.09 -1.18 14.05
N GLN A 52 6.97 -0.55 13.26
CA GLN A 52 7.92 0.48 13.77
C GLN A 52 7.70 1.91 13.25
N TYR A 53 6.72 2.15 12.38
CA TYR A 53 6.49 3.49 11.80
C TYR A 53 5.49 4.35 12.59
N LEU A 54 5.35 4.08 13.90
CA LEU A 54 4.35 4.68 14.78
C LEU A 54 4.91 5.70 15.77
N ASP A 55 6.07 6.29 15.50
CA ASP A 55 6.52 7.53 16.18
C ASP A 55 6.28 8.75 15.27
N ALA A 56 5.98 9.88 15.89
CA ALA A 56 5.20 10.97 15.34
C ALA A 56 5.90 11.75 14.20
N ASP A 57 5.33 11.75 12.99
CA ASP A 57 5.81 12.59 11.88
C ASP A 57 4.69 12.90 10.87
N PRO A 58 4.66 14.09 10.21
CA PRO A 58 3.78 14.40 9.06
C PRO A 58 3.79 13.38 7.90
N VAL A 59 4.74 12.43 7.91
CA VAL A 59 4.83 11.28 7.01
C VAL A 59 3.85 10.14 7.37
N ALA A 60 3.18 10.18 8.53
CA ALA A 60 2.34 9.09 9.05
C ALA A 60 1.30 8.57 8.05
N LEU A 61 0.62 9.44 7.29
CA LEU A 61 -0.36 9.01 6.28
C LEU A 61 0.31 8.39 5.05
N GLY A 62 1.45 8.93 4.61
CA GLY A 62 2.22 8.35 3.51
C GLY A 62 2.74 6.95 3.89
N SER A 63 3.32 6.81 5.08
CA SER A 63 3.76 5.53 5.63
C SER A 63 2.59 4.54 5.81
N LEU A 64 1.43 5.01 6.25
CA LEU A 64 0.22 4.18 6.34
C LEU A 64 -0.15 3.61 4.97
N ILE A 65 -0.24 4.46 3.95
CA ILE A 65 -0.57 4.04 2.58
C ILE A 65 0.39 2.98 2.08
N VAL A 66 1.70 3.19 2.24
CA VAL A 66 2.70 2.22 1.76
C VAL A 66 2.68 0.91 2.58
N SER A 67 2.45 1.00 3.89
CA SER A 67 2.32 -0.17 4.76
C SER A 67 1.10 -1.02 4.37
N VAL A 68 -0.05 -0.36 4.14
CA VAL A 68 -1.27 -1.01 3.66
C VAL A 68 -1.05 -1.64 2.29
N ALA A 69 -0.39 -0.94 1.37
CA ALA A 69 -0.12 -1.46 0.03
C ALA A 69 0.78 -2.71 0.07
N SER A 70 1.82 -2.67 0.91
CA SER A 70 2.75 -3.79 1.10
C SER A 70 2.03 -5.01 1.71
N LEU A 71 1.16 -4.79 2.70
CA LEU A 71 0.37 -5.83 3.33
C LEU A 71 -0.68 -6.40 2.36
N ALA A 72 -1.37 -5.54 1.61
CA ALA A 72 -2.35 -5.94 0.59
C ALA A 72 -1.71 -6.84 -0.47
N TRP A 73 -0.52 -6.47 -0.96
CA TRP A 73 0.24 -7.31 -1.89
C TRP A 73 0.60 -8.66 -1.28
N THR A 74 1.07 -8.68 -0.03
CA THR A 74 1.41 -9.92 0.68
C THR A 74 0.19 -10.84 0.83
N VAL A 75 -0.96 -10.28 1.22
CA VAL A 75 -2.22 -11.02 1.35
C VAL A 75 -2.71 -11.52 -0.02
N TYR A 76 -2.64 -10.68 -1.06
CA TYR A 76 -2.99 -11.08 -2.42
C TYR A 76 -2.14 -12.29 -2.85
N GLN A 77 -0.82 -12.24 -2.67
CA GLN A 77 0.08 -13.33 -3.03
C GLN A 77 -0.18 -14.62 -2.23
N ASP A 78 -0.41 -14.54 -0.91
CA ASP A 78 -0.80 -15.71 -0.10
C ASP A 78 -2.11 -16.33 -0.59
N LEU A 79 -3.14 -15.50 -0.85
CA LEU A 79 -4.42 -16.00 -1.35
C LEU A 79 -4.30 -16.57 -2.77
N ARG A 80 -3.43 -16.00 -3.61
CA ARG A 80 -3.20 -16.49 -4.98
C ARG A 80 -2.67 -17.91 -5.05
N THR A 81 -1.98 -18.37 -3.99
CA THR A 81 -1.54 -19.77 -3.89
C THR A 81 -2.71 -20.75 -3.74
N ARG A 82 -3.90 -20.27 -3.34
CA ARG A 82 -5.09 -21.07 -3.02
C ARG A 82 -6.25 -20.81 -3.97
N THR A 83 -6.37 -19.58 -4.48
CA THR A 83 -7.40 -19.16 -5.43
C THR A 83 -6.78 -18.28 -6.52
N PRO A 84 -6.98 -18.58 -7.81
CA PRO A 84 -6.36 -17.83 -8.90
C PRO A 84 -6.85 -16.37 -8.99
N SER A 85 -8.04 -16.06 -8.46
CA SER A 85 -8.57 -14.70 -8.40
C SER A 85 -9.11 -14.41 -7.00
N PRO A 86 -8.28 -13.87 -6.09
CA PRO A 86 -8.71 -13.54 -4.74
C PRO A 86 -9.65 -12.33 -4.74
N SER A 87 -10.74 -12.43 -4.00
CA SER A 87 -11.76 -11.38 -3.94
C SER A 87 -11.23 -10.14 -3.18
N ARG A 88 -11.39 -8.95 -3.78
CA ARG A 88 -11.05 -7.64 -3.19
C ARG A 88 -11.57 -7.45 -1.76
N PRO A 89 -12.86 -7.70 -1.44
CA PRO A 89 -13.36 -7.59 -0.06
C PRO A 89 -12.69 -8.55 0.92
N VAL A 90 -12.23 -9.73 0.49
CA VAL A 90 -11.51 -10.68 1.36
C VAL A 90 -10.13 -10.14 1.70
N ILE A 91 -9.41 -9.59 0.71
CA ILE A 91 -8.11 -8.95 0.92
C ILE A 91 -8.27 -7.74 1.85
N ALA A 92 -9.21 -6.84 1.56
CA ALA A 92 -9.46 -5.67 2.37
C ALA A 92 -9.86 -6.03 3.81
N ARG A 93 -10.67 -7.08 4.01
CA ARG A 93 -11.01 -7.57 5.35
C ARG A 93 -9.78 -8.06 6.11
N ARG A 94 -8.90 -8.82 5.46
CA ARG A 94 -7.69 -9.35 6.09
C ARG A 94 -6.70 -8.25 6.43
N VAL A 95 -6.50 -7.29 5.54
CA VAL A 95 -5.67 -6.10 5.79
C VAL A 95 -6.18 -5.33 7.01
N ARG A 96 -7.50 -5.09 7.15
CA ARG A 96 -8.08 -4.44 8.33
C ARG A 96 -7.84 -5.19 9.63
N ILE A 97 -7.82 -6.52 9.61
CA ILE A 97 -7.60 -7.36 10.80
C ILE A 97 -6.14 -7.28 11.24
N GLU A 98 -5.22 -7.33 10.28
CA GLU A 98 -3.77 -7.37 10.52
C GLU A 98 -3.19 -5.98 10.78
N LEU A 99 -3.87 -4.90 10.38
CA LEU A 99 -3.43 -3.53 10.62
C LEU A 99 -3.88 -3.06 12.01
N PRO A 100 -2.96 -2.79 12.95
CA PRO A 100 -3.33 -2.27 14.26
C PRO A 100 -3.97 -0.88 14.14
N ALA A 101 -4.88 -0.56 15.06
CA ALA A 101 -5.39 0.80 15.17
C ALA A 101 -4.22 1.74 15.55
N ASP A 102 -4.01 2.79 14.76
CA ASP A 102 -2.93 3.74 14.95
C ASP A 102 -3.27 4.83 15.99
N GLY A 103 -4.54 4.92 16.40
CA GLY A 103 -5.07 5.94 17.31
C GLY A 103 -5.06 7.36 16.74
N ARG A 104 -4.62 7.54 15.47
CA ARG A 104 -4.44 8.83 14.80
C ARG A 104 -5.53 9.09 13.77
N THR A 105 -6.10 8.02 13.24
CA THR A 105 -7.14 8.07 12.21
C THR A 105 -8.43 7.47 12.77
N THR A 106 -9.60 8.04 12.43
CA THR A 106 -10.86 7.41 12.85
C THR A 106 -11.00 6.04 12.16
N PRO A 107 -11.72 5.07 12.76
CA PRO A 107 -11.92 3.76 12.14
C PRO A 107 -12.49 3.85 10.72
N GLU A 108 -13.41 4.79 10.48
CA GLU A 108 -14.05 5.00 9.18
C GLU A 108 -13.06 5.53 8.14
N GLU A 109 -12.21 6.47 8.54
CA GLU A 109 -11.21 7.05 7.65
C GLU A 109 -10.10 6.05 7.34
N ARG A 110 -9.66 5.29 8.34
CA ARG A 110 -8.71 4.19 8.16
C ARG A 110 -9.25 3.14 7.20
N ASP A 111 -10.50 2.72 7.38
CA ASP A 111 -11.13 1.72 6.53
C ASP A 111 -11.29 2.22 5.08
N ARG A 112 -11.60 3.51 4.89
CA ARG A 112 -11.63 4.15 3.57
C ARG A 112 -10.27 4.15 2.89
N ILE A 113 -9.20 4.52 3.62
CA ILE A 113 -7.83 4.49 3.10
C ILE A 113 -7.46 3.06 2.70
N ILE A 114 -7.77 2.06 3.54
CA ILE A 114 -7.51 0.65 3.25
C ILE A 114 -8.21 0.20 1.97
N ASP A 115 -9.50 0.51 1.81
CA ASP A 115 -10.25 0.11 0.63
C ASP A 115 -9.65 0.70 -0.65
N ILE A 116 -9.32 2.00 -0.64
CA ILE A 116 -8.70 2.67 -1.79
C ILE A 116 -7.36 2.02 -2.13
N VAL A 117 -6.48 1.84 -1.14
CA VAL A 117 -5.14 1.28 -1.39
C VAL A 117 -5.23 -0.17 -1.89
N VAL A 118 -6.10 -1.00 -1.30
CA VAL A 118 -6.29 -2.39 -1.75
C VAL A 118 -6.81 -2.44 -3.18
N GLU A 119 -7.75 -1.56 -3.53
CA GLU A 119 -8.27 -1.46 -4.90
C GLU A 119 -7.16 -1.14 -5.91
N GLU A 120 -6.32 -0.15 -5.62
CA GLU A 120 -5.23 0.26 -6.53
C GLU A 120 -4.13 -0.81 -6.65
N VAL A 121 -3.78 -1.50 -5.57
CA VAL A 121 -2.79 -2.60 -5.61
C VAL A 121 -3.30 -3.78 -6.43
N ILE A 122 -4.56 -4.16 -6.27
CA ILE A 122 -5.14 -5.29 -7.01
C ILE A 122 -5.30 -4.92 -8.49
N ARG A 123 -5.79 -3.71 -8.79
CA ARG A 123 -5.87 -3.21 -10.17
C ARG A 123 -4.51 -3.30 -10.86
N ASP A 124 -3.47 -2.79 -10.22
CA ASP A 124 -2.13 -2.79 -10.80
C ASP A 124 -1.53 -4.20 -10.93
N ALA A 125 -1.85 -5.11 -9.99
CA ALA A 125 -1.51 -6.52 -10.11
C ALA A 125 -2.21 -7.18 -11.31
N GLU A 126 -3.50 -6.94 -11.50
CA GLU A 126 -4.32 -7.47 -12.60
C GLU A 126 -3.89 -6.88 -13.96
N ASP A 127 -3.55 -5.59 -14.01
CA ASP A 127 -3.09 -4.91 -15.23
C ASP A 127 -1.69 -5.37 -15.66
N GLY A 128 -0.80 -5.63 -14.69
CA GLY A 128 0.53 -6.20 -14.94
C GLY A 128 0.52 -7.63 -15.45
N GLU A 129 -0.60 -8.35 -15.33
CA GLU A 129 -0.77 -9.71 -15.87
C GLU A 129 -1.34 -9.72 -17.30
N GLN A 130 -1.89 -8.59 -17.78
CA GLN A 130 -2.54 -8.47 -19.08
C GLN A 130 -1.64 -7.87 -20.18
N GLY A 131 -0.45 -7.39 -19.82
CA GLY A 131 0.55 -6.82 -20.73
C GLY A 131 1.69 -7.78 -21.04
#